data_AF-A0A383ENY3-F1
#
_entry.id   AF-A0A383ENY3-F1
#
_cell.length_a   1.000
_cell.length_b   1.000
_cell.length_c   1.000
_cell.angle_alpha   90.00
_cell.angle_beta   90.00
_cell.angle_gamma   90.00
#
_symmetry.space_group_name_H-M   'P 1'
#
loop_
_entity.id
_entity.type
_entity.pdbx_description
1 polymer ?
#
loop_
_entity_poly.entity_id
_entity_poly.type
_entity_poly.pdbx_seq_one_letter_code
_entity_poly.pdbx_strand_id
1 'polypeptide(L)'
;GFILAATGSAIGLGNLWKFPFITWENNGGAFVLLYLICIAAVGLPIMMAELLIGRKTQKSPVGALKEAIGPLWGWVGAWGVMAGFIILSYYSVVAGWSLFYFVKTLGWSVGGFPPGMQTGDLFAEIVGNGGLQFMLSALFMTATVGVVYFGVHGGIERVARIFLPVLFAILLLLLASALTMDGARPALAFIFRPNFSELEPGSILEALGHSFFTLSLGMGAMITYGSYVQ
;
A
#
# COMPACT_ATOMS: atom_id res chain seq x y z
N GLY A 1 1.23 -5.01 -19.66
CA GLY A 1 0.68 -5.74 -18.52
C GLY A 1 1.45 -5.56 -17.24
N PHE A 2 2.71 -5.99 -17.24
CA PHE A 2 3.63 -5.85 -16.10
C PHE A 2 3.60 -4.48 -15.40
N ILE A 3 3.63 -3.36 -16.13
CA ILE A 3 3.58 -2.01 -15.53
C ILE A 3 2.31 -1.84 -14.69
N LEU A 4 1.15 -2.26 -15.17
CA LEU A 4 -0.11 -2.17 -14.41
C LEU A 4 -0.10 -3.06 -13.17
N ALA A 5 0.53 -4.23 -13.23
CA ALA A 5 0.68 -5.10 -12.07
C ALA A 5 1.66 -4.51 -11.03
N ALA A 6 2.79 -3.97 -11.46
CA ALA A 6 3.75 -3.28 -10.59
C ALA A 6 3.15 -2.01 -9.97
N THR A 7 2.44 -1.20 -10.76
CA THR A 7 1.68 -0.03 -10.28
C THR A 7 0.58 -0.44 -9.30
N GLY A 8 -0.16 -1.52 -9.58
CA GLY A 8 -1.18 -2.04 -8.67
C GLY A 8 -0.61 -2.56 -7.35
N SER A 9 0.62 -3.08 -7.36
CA SER A 9 1.32 -3.45 -6.14
C SER A 9 1.76 -2.24 -5.31
N ALA A 10 2.16 -1.15 -5.96
CA ALA A 10 2.62 0.06 -5.27
C ALA A 10 1.47 0.96 -4.79
N ILE A 11 0.33 0.94 -5.48
CA ILE A 11 -0.84 1.74 -5.13
C ILE A 11 -1.80 0.88 -4.30
N GLY A 12 -1.82 1.11 -2.99
CA GLY A 12 -2.73 0.41 -2.08
C GLY A 12 -3.03 1.16 -0.80
N LEU A 13 -3.46 0.42 0.22
CA LEU A 13 -3.85 0.94 1.54
C LEU A 13 -2.74 1.75 2.22
N GLY A 14 -1.46 1.45 1.92
CA GLY A 14 -0.32 2.23 2.39
C GLY A 14 -0.39 3.71 2.04
N ASN A 15 -0.88 4.04 0.84
CA ASN A 15 -0.99 5.42 0.38
C ASN A 15 -2.27 6.11 0.87
N LEU A 16 -3.33 5.33 1.16
CA LEU A 16 -4.64 5.86 1.50
C LEU A 16 -4.84 6.09 3.00
N TRP A 17 -4.30 5.22 3.87
CA TRP A 17 -4.40 5.40 5.32
C TRP A 17 -3.05 5.73 5.96
N LYS A 18 -2.02 4.93 5.66
CA LYS A 18 -0.76 5.01 6.41
C LYS A 18 0.00 6.28 6.10
N PHE A 19 0.12 6.65 4.83
CA PHE A 19 0.82 7.86 4.41
C PHE A 19 0.24 9.15 5.04
N PRO A 20 -1.08 9.43 4.99
CA PRO A 20 -1.65 10.59 5.68
C PRO A 20 -1.41 10.57 7.20
N PHE A 21 -1.53 9.39 7.83
CA PHE A 21 -1.34 9.23 9.28
C PHE A 21 0.10 9.57 9.70
N ILE A 22 1.10 8.95 9.08
CA ILE A 22 2.51 9.22 9.43
C ILE A 22 2.93 10.63 9.02
N THR A 23 2.35 11.19 7.95
CA THR A 23 2.59 12.59 7.55
C THR A 23 2.06 13.54 8.63
N TRP A 24 0.91 13.24 9.21
CA TRP A 24 0.37 13.98 10.34
C TRP A 24 1.28 13.90 11.58
N GLU A 25 1.69 12.69 11.96
CA GLU A 25 2.56 12.47 13.13
C GLU A 25 3.95 13.12 12.99
N ASN A 26 4.46 13.25 11.76
CA ASN A 26 5.77 13.83 11.47
C ASN A 26 5.70 15.29 10.99
N ASN A 27 4.66 16.03 11.38
CA ASN A 27 4.52 17.48 11.13
C ASN A 27 4.56 17.89 9.64
N GLY A 28 4.08 17.02 8.75
CA GLY A 28 3.72 17.42 7.39
C GLY A 28 4.91 17.61 6.44
N GLY A 29 5.05 18.80 5.88
CA GLY A 29 5.75 19.01 4.61
C GLY A 29 7.25 18.66 4.59
N ALA A 30 7.96 18.78 5.70
CA ALA A 30 9.37 18.38 5.75
C ALA A 30 9.51 16.85 5.69
N PHE A 31 8.60 16.12 6.34
CA PHE A 31 8.54 14.66 6.25
C PHE A 31 8.16 14.21 4.84
N VAL A 32 7.18 14.86 4.21
CA VAL A 32 6.80 14.56 2.82
C VAL A 32 7.99 14.70 1.87
N LEU A 33 8.75 15.81 1.99
CA LEU A 33 9.93 16.02 1.16
C LEU A 33 11.02 14.97 1.41
N LEU A 34 11.30 14.65 2.68
CA LEU A 34 12.25 13.61 3.05
C LEU A 34 11.84 12.24 2.50
N TYR A 35 10.57 11.88 2.63
CA TYR A 35 10.00 10.67 2.06
C TYR A 35 10.16 10.58 0.54
N LEU A 36 9.92 11.68 -0.19
CA LEU A 36 10.14 11.74 -1.63
C LEU A 36 11.63 11.57 -1.99
N ILE A 37 12.53 12.14 -1.19
CA ILE A 37 13.98 11.93 -1.35
C ILE A 37 14.34 10.46 -1.10
N CYS A 38 13.81 9.81 -0.06
CA CYS A 38 14.02 8.39 0.20
C CYS A 38 13.52 7.52 -0.96
N ILE A 39 12.34 7.82 -1.52
CA ILE A 39 11.84 7.14 -2.73
C ILE A 39 12.83 7.31 -3.88
N ALA A 40 13.23 8.54 -4.20
CA ALA A 40 14.06 8.80 -5.37
C ALA A 40 15.47 8.23 -5.24
N ALA A 41 16.10 8.41 -4.08
CA ALA A 41 17.51 8.07 -3.85
C ALA A 41 17.72 6.61 -3.44
N VAL A 42 16.72 5.95 -2.84
CA VAL A 42 16.86 4.58 -2.31
C VAL A 42 15.82 3.65 -2.91
N GLY A 43 14.54 4.04 -2.85
CA GLY A 43 13.43 3.21 -3.33
C GLY A 43 13.54 2.83 -4.81
N LEU A 44 13.69 3.83 -5.69
CA LEU A 44 13.77 3.61 -7.14
C LEU A 44 15.00 2.77 -7.55
N PRO A 45 16.23 3.04 -7.08
CA PRO A 45 17.38 2.16 -7.36
C PRO A 45 17.16 0.71 -6.94
N ILE A 46 16.62 0.48 -5.75
CA ILE A 46 16.36 -0.88 -5.24
C ILE A 46 15.26 -1.56 -6.04
N MET A 47 14.17 -0.83 -6.36
CA MET A 47 13.10 -1.34 -7.21
C MET A 47 13.66 -1.82 -8.56
N MET A 48 14.49 -1.00 -9.21
CA MET A 48 15.13 -1.38 -10.47
C MET A 48 16.02 -2.62 -10.30
N ALA A 49 16.80 -2.71 -9.21
CA ALA A 49 17.63 -3.87 -8.93
C ALA A 49 16.79 -5.15 -8.77
N GLU A 50 15.72 -5.12 -7.96
CA GLU A 50 14.83 -6.27 -7.78
C GLU A 50 14.18 -6.72 -9.10
N LEU A 51 13.69 -5.76 -9.89
CA LEU A 51 13.10 -6.05 -11.19
C LEU A 51 14.10 -6.69 -12.16
N LEU A 52 15.32 -6.15 -12.23
CA LEU A 52 16.38 -6.68 -13.11
C LEU A 52 16.82 -8.07 -12.70
N ILE A 53 16.97 -8.33 -11.40
CA ILE A 53 17.30 -9.65 -10.87
C ILE A 53 16.20 -10.65 -11.25
N GLY A 54 14.94 -10.31 -10.95
CA GLY A 54 13.78 -11.14 -11.29
C GLY A 54 13.72 -11.46 -12.78
N ARG A 55 13.88 -10.44 -13.63
CA ARG A 55 13.85 -10.59 -15.09
C ARG A 55 14.98 -11.49 -15.60
N LYS A 56 16.19 -11.33 -15.07
CA LYS A 56 17.36 -12.10 -15.51
C LYS A 56 17.27 -13.56 -15.09
N THR A 57 16.82 -13.87 -13.88
CA THR A 57 16.82 -15.23 -13.35
C THR A 57 15.54 -16.00 -13.62
N GLN A 58 14.41 -15.31 -13.86
CA GLN A 58 13.08 -15.92 -14.06
C GLN A 58 12.73 -16.93 -12.94
N LYS A 59 13.09 -16.60 -11.70
CA LYS A 59 12.96 -17.46 -10.51
C LYS A 59 12.29 -16.70 -9.36
N SER A 60 11.77 -17.47 -8.40
CA SER A 60 11.24 -16.92 -7.14
C SER A 60 12.33 -16.18 -6.35
N PRO A 61 11.99 -15.29 -5.40
CA PRO A 61 12.95 -14.43 -4.70
C PRO A 61 14.16 -15.16 -4.11
N VAL A 62 13.93 -16.31 -3.48
CA VAL A 62 14.99 -17.16 -2.91
C VAL A 62 15.92 -17.69 -4.01
N GLY A 63 15.35 -18.23 -5.08
CA GLY A 63 16.12 -18.81 -6.19
C GLY A 63 16.86 -17.74 -6.99
N ALA A 64 16.22 -16.60 -7.20
CA ALA A 64 16.75 -15.46 -7.94
C ALA A 64 18.01 -14.90 -7.26
N LEU A 65 17.96 -14.65 -5.95
CA LEU A 65 19.12 -14.14 -5.22
C LEU A 65 20.25 -15.17 -5.09
N LYS A 66 19.91 -16.47 -4.97
CA LYS A 66 20.90 -17.56 -5.00
C LYS A 66 21.70 -17.57 -6.30
N GLU A 67 21.03 -17.38 -7.43
CA GLU A 67 21.67 -17.42 -8.75
C GLU A 67 22.38 -16.12 -9.10
N ALA A 68 21.77 -14.97 -8.79
CA ALA A 68 22.31 -13.68 -9.19
C ALA A 68 23.58 -13.30 -8.41
N ILE A 69 23.72 -13.74 -7.15
CA ILE A 69 24.80 -13.30 -6.25
C ILE A 69 25.53 -14.47 -5.61
N GLY A 70 24.80 -15.48 -5.12
CA GLY A 70 25.41 -16.68 -4.55
C GLY A 70 24.53 -17.40 -3.54
N PRO A 71 24.87 -18.64 -3.14
CA PRO A 71 23.98 -19.52 -2.37
C PRO A 71 23.52 -18.95 -1.02
N LEU A 72 24.37 -18.16 -0.34
CA LEU A 72 24.05 -17.51 0.93
C LEU A 72 22.97 -16.42 0.80
N TRP A 73 22.87 -15.77 -0.36
CA TRP A 73 21.86 -14.73 -0.62
C TRP A 73 20.44 -15.29 -0.74
N GLY A 74 20.29 -16.62 -0.82
CA GLY A 74 19.01 -17.28 -0.64
C GLY A 74 18.36 -16.99 0.71
N TRP A 75 19.15 -16.76 1.77
CA TRP A 75 18.63 -16.39 3.08
C TRP A 75 17.98 -15.00 3.06
N VAL A 76 18.56 -14.04 2.33
CA VAL A 76 17.97 -12.72 2.15
C VAL A 76 16.64 -12.83 1.41
N GLY A 77 16.57 -13.66 0.37
CA GLY A 77 15.31 -13.94 -0.32
C GLY A 77 14.26 -14.60 0.57
N ALA A 78 14.68 -15.50 1.47
CA ALA A 78 13.78 -16.17 2.41
C ALA A 78 13.25 -15.18 3.45
N TRP A 79 14.10 -14.28 3.94
CA TRP A 79 13.70 -13.17 4.81
C TRP A 79 12.68 -12.26 4.12
N GLY A 80 12.86 -11.95 2.83
CA GLY A 80 11.90 -11.17 2.06
C GLY A 80 10.53 -11.86 1.97
N VAL A 81 10.51 -13.17 1.67
CA VAL A 81 9.26 -13.96 1.64
C VAL A 81 8.57 -13.94 3.01
N MET A 82 9.33 -14.09 4.09
CA MET A 82 8.79 -14.03 5.45
C MET A 82 8.25 -12.64 5.79
N ALA A 83 8.93 -11.56 5.38
CA ALA A 83 8.43 -10.20 5.52
C ALA A 83 7.10 -10.00 4.79
N GLY A 84 6.99 -10.51 3.56
CA GLY A 84 5.72 -10.50 2.81
C GLY A 84 4.60 -11.23 3.54
N PHE A 85 4.89 -12.39 4.13
CA PHE A 85 3.92 -13.15 4.94
C PHE A 85 3.45 -12.37 6.18
N ILE A 86 4.38 -11.78 6.94
CA ILE A 86 4.06 -10.97 8.12
C ILE A 86 3.23 -9.75 7.71
N ILE A 87 3.60 -9.05 6.65
CA ILE A 87 2.87 -7.89 6.15
C ILE A 87 1.45 -8.28 5.78
N LEU A 88 1.29 -9.35 5.00
CA LEU A 88 -0.03 -9.79 4.54
C LEU A 88 -0.96 -10.15 5.71
N SER A 89 -0.43 -10.65 6.83
CA SER A 89 -1.22 -11.04 8.00
C SER A 89 -2.04 -9.87 8.56
N TYR A 90 -1.42 -8.72 8.87
CA TYR A 90 -2.15 -7.54 9.36
C TYR A 90 -2.81 -6.75 8.22
N TYR A 91 -2.26 -6.79 7.01
CA TYR A 91 -2.85 -6.08 5.87
C TYR A 91 -4.24 -6.63 5.54
N SER A 92 -4.46 -7.94 5.71
CA SER A 92 -5.77 -8.57 5.54
C SER A 92 -6.84 -8.00 6.48
N VAL A 93 -6.45 -7.63 7.71
CA VAL A 93 -7.33 -7.05 8.72
C VAL A 93 -7.77 -5.65 8.30
N VAL A 94 -6.82 -4.79 7.94
CA VAL A 94 -7.11 -3.41 7.52
C VAL A 94 -7.92 -3.39 6.21
N ALA A 95 -7.64 -4.31 5.30
CA ALA A 95 -8.45 -4.50 4.10
C ALA A 95 -9.89 -4.97 4.43
N GLY A 96 -10.04 -5.83 5.44
CA GLY A 96 -11.35 -6.23 5.97
C GLY A 96 -12.17 -5.04 6.48
N TRP A 97 -11.54 -4.07 7.17
CA TRP A 97 -12.23 -2.84 7.57
C TRP A 97 -12.74 -2.05 6.38
N SER A 98 -11.97 -1.99 5.29
CA SER A 98 -12.39 -1.31 4.05
C SER A 98 -13.65 -1.96 3.46
N LEU A 99 -13.76 -3.29 3.50
CA LEU A 99 -14.94 -4.01 3.05
C LEU A 99 -16.17 -3.71 3.93
N PHE A 100 -15.98 -3.62 5.24
CA PHE A 100 -17.05 -3.22 6.16
C PHE A 100 -17.59 -1.83 5.86
N TYR A 101 -16.70 -0.84 5.73
CA TYR A 101 -17.10 0.53 5.39
C TYR A 101 -17.75 0.60 4.01
N PHE A 102 -17.28 -0.17 3.03
CA PHE A 102 -17.89 -0.25 1.70
C PHE A 102 -19.34 -0.74 1.76
N VAL A 103 -19.63 -1.78 2.54
CA VAL A 103 -21.02 -2.28 2.69
C VAL A 103 -21.91 -1.27 3.41
N LYS A 104 -21.39 -0.58 4.44
CA LYS A 104 -22.14 0.47 5.15
C LYS A 104 -22.46 1.66 4.24
N THR A 105 -21.48 2.14 3.47
CA THR A 105 -21.67 3.27 2.55
C THR A 105 -22.60 2.93 1.40
N LEU A 106 -22.58 1.68 0.89
CA LEU A 106 -23.59 1.20 -0.05
C LEU A 106 -24.99 1.26 0.55
N GLY A 107 -25.17 0.81 1.79
CA GLY A 107 -26.45 0.93 2.50
C GLY A 107 -26.93 2.38 2.63
N TRP A 108 -26.02 3.31 2.97
CA TRP A 108 -26.32 4.73 3.09
C TRP A 108 -26.58 5.43 1.76
N SER A 109 -26.07 4.91 0.64
CA SER A 109 -26.38 5.43 -0.69
C SER A 109 -27.86 5.30 -1.05
N VAL A 110 -28.55 4.32 -0.45
CA VAL A 110 -29.98 4.07 -0.64
C VAL A 110 -30.81 4.64 0.52
N GLY A 111 -30.37 4.43 1.76
CA GLY A 111 -31.11 4.80 2.97
C GLY A 111 -30.82 6.20 3.52
N GLY A 112 -29.87 6.93 2.93
CA GLY A 112 -29.35 8.18 3.47
C GLY A 112 -28.30 7.98 4.57
N PHE A 113 -27.45 8.99 4.78
CA PHE A 113 -26.48 8.97 5.87
C PHE A 113 -27.20 9.16 7.22
N PRO A 114 -26.95 8.31 8.24
CA PRO A 114 -27.68 8.39 9.49
C PRO A 114 -27.37 9.70 10.25
N PRO A 115 -28.40 10.48 10.65
CA PRO A 115 -28.18 11.74 11.34
C PRO A 115 -27.57 11.48 12.73
N GLY A 116 -26.55 12.27 13.08
CA GLY A 116 -25.89 12.20 14.39
C GLY A 116 -24.94 11.01 14.57
N MET A 117 -24.66 10.23 13.53
CA MET A 117 -23.70 9.13 13.61
C MET A 117 -22.27 9.64 13.81
N GLN A 118 -21.64 9.21 14.90
CA GLN A 118 -20.21 9.40 15.11
C GLN A 118 -19.45 8.24 14.46
N THR A 119 -18.62 8.54 13.47
CA THR A 119 -17.82 7.53 12.75
C THR A 119 -16.81 6.83 13.66
N GLY A 120 -16.39 7.47 14.75
CA GLY A 120 -15.52 6.87 15.78
C GLY A 120 -16.17 5.68 16.48
N ASP A 121 -17.46 5.76 16.80
CA ASP A 121 -18.19 4.66 17.45
C ASP A 121 -18.33 3.45 16.51
N LEU A 122 -18.54 3.72 15.22
CA LEU A 122 -18.59 2.69 14.20
C LEU A 122 -17.22 1.97 14.04
N PHE A 123 -16.12 2.72 14.16
CA PHE A 123 -14.78 2.12 14.19
C PHE A 123 -14.56 1.29 15.46
N ALA A 124 -15.00 1.77 16.62
CA ALA A 124 -14.92 1.02 17.88
C ALA A 124 -15.73 -0.28 17.83
N GLU A 125 -16.90 -0.29 17.16
CA GLU A 125 -17.72 -1.48 16.95
C GLU A 125 -16.95 -2.58 16.20
N ILE A 126 -16.34 -2.23 15.06
CA ILE A 126 -15.57 -3.22 14.27
C ILE A 126 -14.30 -3.66 15.00
N VAL A 127 -13.55 -2.73 15.60
CA VAL A 127 -12.31 -3.07 16.28
C VAL A 127 -12.57 -3.93 17.52
N GLY A 128 -13.66 -3.68 18.24
CA GLY A 128 -14.06 -4.46 19.41
C GLY A 128 -14.64 -5.85 19.08
N ASN A 129 -15.01 -6.12 17.84
CA ASN A 129 -15.65 -7.37 17.43
C ASN A 129 -14.69 -8.31 16.69
N GLY A 130 -13.97 -9.15 17.44
CA GLY A 130 -13.00 -10.10 16.88
C GLY A 130 -13.59 -11.09 15.87
N GLY A 131 -14.83 -11.54 16.07
CA GLY A 131 -15.50 -12.45 15.13
C GLY A 131 -15.78 -11.81 13.77
N LEU A 132 -16.28 -10.56 13.78
CA LEU A 132 -16.51 -9.77 12.58
C LEU A 132 -15.19 -9.49 11.84
N GLN A 133 -14.14 -9.09 12.56
CA GLN A 133 -12.83 -8.85 11.96
C GLN A 133 -12.25 -10.10 11.30
N PHE A 134 -12.33 -11.24 11.97
CA PHE A 134 -11.88 -12.52 11.41
C PHE A 134 -12.64 -12.86 10.14
N MET A 135 -13.97 -12.75 10.15
CA MET A 135 -14.81 -13.03 8.99
C MET A 135 -14.44 -12.14 7.79
N LEU A 136 -14.30 -10.83 8.01
CA LEU A 136 -13.95 -9.88 6.94
C LEU A 136 -12.55 -10.12 6.39
N SER A 137 -11.58 -10.42 7.26
CA SER A 137 -10.21 -10.74 6.87
C SER A 137 -10.16 -12.05 6.06
N ALA A 138 -10.90 -13.07 6.48
CA ALA A 138 -11.01 -14.34 5.77
C ALA A 138 -11.67 -14.17 4.40
N LEU A 139 -12.72 -13.35 4.30
CA LEU A 139 -13.38 -13.03 3.03
C LEU A 139 -12.41 -12.30 2.08
N PHE A 140 -11.70 -11.29 2.58
CA PHE A 140 -10.68 -10.58 1.82
C PHE A 140 -9.55 -11.51 1.35
N MET A 141 -9.06 -12.40 2.22
CA MET A 141 -8.02 -13.36 1.89
C MET A 141 -8.49 -14.36 0.82
N THR A 142 -9.73 -14.82 0.92
CA THR A 142 -10.34 -15.71 -0.08
C THR A 142 -10.40 -15.06 -1.45
N ALA A 143 -10.81 -13.78 -1.51
CA ALA A 143 -10.79 -13.00 -2.75
C ALA A 143 -9.36 -12.84 -3.29
N THR A 144 -8.39 -12.55 -2.42
CA THR A 144 -6.97 -12.40 -2.79
C THR A 144 -6.41 -13.69 -3.37
N VAL A 145 -6.64 -14.83 -2.73
CA VAL A 145 -6.25 -16.16 -3.24
C VAL A 145 -6.93 -16.44 -4.57
N GLY A 146 -8.21 -16.10 -4.71
CA GLY A 146 -8.95 -16.24 -5.96
C GLY A 146 -8.31 -15.47 -7.12
N VAL A 147 -7.85 -14.24 -6.91
CA VAL A 147 -7.15 -13.46 -7.94
C VAL A 147 -5.78 -14.06 -8.25
N VAL A 148 -5.01 -14.43 -7.23
CA VAL A 148 -3.65 -15.01 -7.39
C VAL A 148 -3.70 -16.37 -8.09
N TYR A 149 -4.75 -17.17 -7.88
CA TYR A 149 -4.95 -18.47 -8.53
C TYR A 149 -4.93 -18.37 -10.07
N PHE A 150 -5.45 -17.29 -10.65
CA PHE A 150 -5.41 -17.05 -12.10
C PHE A 150 -4.07 -16.47 -12.60
N GLY A 151 -3.07 -16.37 -11.72
CA GLY A 151 -1.73 -15.90 -12.03
C GLY A 151 -1.64 -14.40 -12.31
N VAL A 152 -0.45 -13.94 -12.70
CA VAL A 152 -0.15 -12.51 -12.90
C VAL A 152 -0.94 -11.92 -14.07
N HIS A 153 -0.88 -12.55 -15.24
CA HIS A 153 -1.56 -12.04 -16.45
C HIS A 153 -3.08 -12.27 -16.42
N GLY A 154 -3.52 -13.45 -15.95
CA GLY A 154 -4.93 -13.84 -15.96
C GLY A 154 -5.76 -13.29 -14.80
N GLY A 155 -5.13 -13.01 -13.66
CA GLY A 155 -5.75 -12.48 -12.46
C GLY A 155 -5.34 -11.03 -12.17
N ILE A 156 -4.11 -10.85 -11.66
CA ILE A 156 -3.65 -9.58 -11.09
C ILE A 156 -3.75 -8.43 -12.11
N GLU A 157 -3.22 -8.61 -13.32
CA GLU A 157 -3.24 -7.57 -14.34
C GLU A 157 -4.67 -7.20 -14.76
N ARG A 158 -5.56 -8.19 -14.90
CA ARG A 158 -6.94 -7.97 -15.31
C ARG A 158 -7.71 -7.14 -14.30
N VAL A 159 -7.55 -7.46 -13.01
CA VAL A 159 -8.15 -6.70 -11.91
C VAL A 159 -7.56 -5.29 -11.88
N ALA A 160 -6.24 -5.14 -11.91
CA ALA A 160 -5.57 -3.84 -11.88
C ALA A 160 -5.99 -2.92 -13.03
N ARG A 161 -6.17 -3.45 -14.24
CA ARG A 161 -6.60 -2.68 -15.43
C ARG A 161 -7.96 -2.02 -15.26
N ILE A 162 -8.86 -2.63 -14.47
CA ILE A 162 -10.20 -2.11 -14.23
C ILE A 162 -10.20 -1.18 -13.00
N PHE A 163 -9.63 -1.64 -11.89
CA PHE A 163 -9.76 -0.93 -10.61
C PHE A 163 -8.81 0.27 -10.46
N LEU A 164 -7.63 0.27 -11.11
CA LEU A 164 -6.72 1.42 -11.02
C LEU A 164 -7.31 2.71 -11.64
N PRO A 165 -7.88 2.69 -12.87
CA PRO A 165 -8.54 3.88 -13.41
C PRO A 165 -9.70 4.37 -12.55
N VAL A 166 -10.50 3.45 -12.02
CA VAL A 166 -11.64 3.78 -11.12
C VAL A 166 -11.13 4.45 -9.85
N LEU A 167 -10.11 3.88 -9.20
CA LEU A 167 -9.49 4.47 -8.02
C LEU A 167 -8.96 5.87 -8.32
N PHE A 168 -8.25 6.04 -9.44
CA PHE A 168 -7.71 7.34 -9.84
C PHE A 168 -8.80 8.39 -10.06
N ALA A 169 -9.90 8.03 -10.73
CA ALA A 169 -11.04 8.91 -10.92
C ALA A 169 -11.69 9.32 -9.59
N ILE A 170 -11.88 8.37 -8.66
CA ILE A 170 -12.41 8.65 -7.32
C ILE A 170 -11.49 9.62 -6.56
N LEU A 171 -10.17 9.40 -6.60
CA LEU A 171 -9.22 10.28 -5.92
C LEU A 171 -9.24 11.70 -6.47
N LEU A 172 -9.39 11.88 -7.79
CA LEU A 172 -9.53 13.22 -8.38
C LEU A 172 -10.82 13.92 -7.95
N LEU A 173 -11.93 13.19 -7.87
CA LEU A 173 -13.20 13.72 -7.37
C LEU A 173 -13.09 14.15 -5.90
N LEU A 174 -12.47 13.31 -5.07
CA LEU A 174 -12.23 13.61 -3.65
C LEU A 174 -11.30 14.82 -3.49
N LEU A 175 -10.25 14.93 -4.31
CA LEU A 175 -9.36 16.10 -4.32
C LEU A 175 -10.13 17.37 -4.67
N ALA A 176 -10.91 17.36 -5.76
CA ALA A 176 -11.71 18.51 -6.15
C ALA A 176 -12.68 18.94 -5.04
N SER A 177 -13.35 17.98 -4.41
CA SER A 177 -14.23 18.24 -3.26
C SER A 177 -13.45 18.82 -2.07
N ALA A 178 -12.32 18.22 -1.70
CA ALA A 178 -11.52 18.65 -0.55
C ALA A 178 -11.00 20.09 -0.71
N LEU A 179 -10.65 20.50 -1.93
CA LEU A 179 -10.20 21.88 -2.22
C LEU A 179 -11.30 22.94 -2.04
N THR A 180 -12.58 22.55 -2.07
CA THR A 180 -13.70 23.46 -1.83
C THR A 180 -14.09 23.60 -0.36
N MET A 181 -13.50 22.80 0.54
CA MET A 181 -13.80 22.84 1.97
C MET A 181 -13.02 23.96 2.67
N ASP A 182 -13.57 24.51 3.76
CA ASP A 182 -12.96 25.63 4.50
C ASP A 182 -11.54 25.33 5.02
N GLY A 183 -11.25 24.06 5.32
CA GLY A 183 -9.93 23.59 5.81
C GLY A 183 -8.86 23.38 4.73
N ALA A 184 -9.17 23.64 3.45
CA ALA A 184 -8.25 23.33 2.35
C ALA A 184 -6.92 24.09 2.43
N ARG A 185 -6.96 25.40 2.71
CA ARG A 185 -5.74 26.24 2.75
C ARG A 185 -4.78 25.82 3.87
N PRO A 186 -5.22 25.63 5.14
CA PRO A 186 -4.36 25.08 6.17
C PRO A 186 -3.80 23.70 5.83
N ALA A 187 -4.61 22.80 5.25
CA ALA A 187 -4.15 21.47 4.86
C ALA A 187 -3.05 21.51 3.78
N LEU A 188 -3.20 22.37 2.76
CA LEU A 188 -2.17 22.58 1.74
C LEU A 188 -0.89 23.16 2.35
N ALA A 189 -1.01 24.15 3.25
CA ALA A 189 0.15 24.70 3.94
C ALA A 189 0.87 23.63 4.77
N PHE A 190 0.12 22.78 5.48
CA PHE A 190 0.67 21.67 6.26
C PHE A 190 1.49 20.69 5.41
N ILE A 191 0.99 20.33 4.22
CA ILE A 191 1.64 19.34 3.33
C ILE A 191 2.80 19.96 2.52
N PHE A 192 2.69 21.22 2.10
CA PHE A 192 3.61 21.82 1.13
C PHE A 192 4.59 22.85 1.72
N ARG A 193 4.49 23.20 3.00
CA ARG A 193 5.46 24.08 3.67
C ARG A 193 6.45 23.23 4.47
N PRO A 194 7.65 22.92 3.93
CA PRO A 194 8.64 22.16 4.69
C PRO A 194 9.21 23.00 5.83
N ASN A 195 9.10 22.49 7.07
CA ASN A 195 9.83 23.01 8.23
C ASN A 195 10.74 21.93 8.84
N PHE A 196 12.04 22.00 8.55
CA PHE A 196 13.01 21.02 9.05
C PHE A 196 13.26 21.09 10.56
N SER A 197 12.85 22.18 11.24
CA SER A 197 12.95 22.25 12.70
C SER A 197 11.92 21.38 13.42
N GLU A 198 10.87 20.94 12.72
CA GLU A 198 9.79 20.11 13.26
C GLU A 198 10.00 18.61 12.98
N LEU A 199 11.10 18.25 12.30
CA LEU A 199 11.46 16.87 12.04
C LEU A 199 12.11 16.23 13.26
N GLU A 200 11.57 15.10 13.68
CA GLU A 200 12.20 14.29 14.70
C GLU A 200 13.27 13.37 14.08
N PRO A 201 14.30 12.96 14.84
CA PRO A 201 15.29 11.99 14.36
C PRO A 201 14.65 10.67 13.88
N GLY A 202 13.54 10.25 14.48
CA GLY A 202 12.78 9.05 14.09
C GLY A 202 12.14 9.15 12.70
N SER A 203 11.83 10.38 12.24
CA SER A 203 11.17 10.65 10.97
C SER A 203 11.96 10.14 9.75
N ILE A 204 13.30 10.11 9.84
CA ILE A 204 14.14 9.58 8.75
C ILE A 204 13.93 8.08 8.58
N LEU A 205 13.96 7.32 9.69
CA LEU A 205 13.77 5.88 9.64
C LEU A 205 12.35 5.53 9.20
N GLU A 206 11.37 6.32 9.63
CA GLU A 206 9.97 6.15 9.23
C GLU A 206 9.75 6.46 7.74
N ALA A 207 10.32 7.55 7.22
CA ALA A 207 10.27 7.91 5.81
C ALA A 207 10.92 6.83 4.93
N LEU A 208 12.10 6.33 5.34
CA LEU A 208 12.80 5.26 4.65
C LEU A 208 11.99 3.96 4.71
N GLY A 209 11.53 3.54 5.89
CA GLY A 209 10.72 2.34 6.05
C GLY A 209 9.42 2.39 5.26
N HIS A 210 8.76 3.55 5.21
CA HIS A 210 7.55 3.74 4.42
C HIS A 210 7.84 3.70 2.91
N SER A 211 8.99 4.22 2.45
CA SER A 211 9.39 4.10 1.04
C SER A 211 9.57 2.65 0.58
N PHE A 212 10.03 1.76 1.45
CA PHE A 212 10.09 0.33 1.16
C PHE A 212 8.70 -0.29 1.13
N PHE A 213 7.86 0.08 2.09
CA PHE A 213 6.49 -0.43 2.18
C PHE A 213 5.63 -0.04 0.97
N THR A 214 5.61 1.24 0.60
CA THR A 214 4.80 1.77 -0.52
C THR A 214 5.24 1.18 -1.87
N LEU A 215 6.55 0.98 -2.08
CA LEU A 215 7.09 0.40 -3.31
C LEU A 215 7.17 -1.13 -3.29
N SER A 216 6.67 -1.78 -2.24
CA SER A 216 6.72 -3.24 -2.06
C SER A 216 8.15 -3.83 -2.16
N LEU A 217 9.14 -3.13 -1.60
CA LEU A 217 10.56 -3.49 -1.70
C LEU A 217 11.03 -4.36 -0.53
N GLY A 218 12.06 -5.16 -0.77
CA GLY A 218 12.70 -6.01 0.25
C GLY A 218 11.90 -7.28 0.60
N MET A 219 10.65 -7.40 0.14
CA MET A 219 9.80 -8.58 0.33
C MET A 219 9.80 -9.54 -0.87
N GLY A 220 10.58 -9.23 -1.92
CA GLY A 220 10.66 -10.04 -3.14
C GLY A 220 9.45 -9.95 -4.07
N ALA A 221 8.52 -9.03 -3.83
CA ALA A 221 7.38 -8.79 -4.70
C ALA A 221 7.85 -8.32 -6.09
N MET A 222 8.79 -7.36 -6.15
CA MET A 222 9.31 -6.86 -7.42
C MET A 222 10.18 -7.90 -8.14
N ILE A 223 10.98 -8.69 -7.41
CA ILE A 223 11.69 -9.84 -8.01
C ILE A 223 10.68 -10.80 -8.68
N THR A 224 9.59 -11.12 -7.98
CA THR A 224 8.55 -12.02 -8.50
C THR A 224 7.86 -11.43 -9.72
N TYR A 225 7.49 -10.14 -9.73
CA TYR A 225 6.91 -9.55 -10.93
C TYR A 225 7.91 -9.46 -12.08
N GLY A 226 9.17 -9.14 -11.79
CA GLY A 226 10.26 -9.12 -12.76
C GLY A 226 10.44 -10.47 -13.45
N SER A 227 10.27 -11.58 -12.72
CA SER A 227 10.37 -12.94 -13.29
C SER A 227 9.25 -13.34 -14.24
N TYR A 228 8.24 -12.49 -14.44
CA TYR A 228 7.21 -12.68 -15.48
C TYR A 228 7.36 -11.71 -16.65
N VAL A 229 8.41 -10.89 -16.64
CA VAL A 229 8.74 -9.99 -17.75
C VAL A 229 9.62 -10.75 -18.74
N GLN A 230 9.18 -10.80 -20.01
CA GLN A 230 10.00 -11.21 -21.15
C GLN A 230 10.90 -10.05 -21.57
#